data_AF-A0A363CZ41-F1
#
_entry.id   AF-A0A363CZ41-F1
#
_cell.length_a   1.000
_cell.length_b   1.000
_cell.length_c   1.000
_cell.angle_alpha   90.00
_cell.angle_beta   90.00
_cell.angle_gamma   90.00
#
_symmetry.space_group_name_H-M   'P 1'
#
loop_
_entity.id
_entity.type
_entity.pdbx_description
1 polymer ?
#
loop_
_entity_poly.entity_id
_entity_poly.type
_entity_poly.pdbx_seq_one_letter_code
_entity_poly.pdbx_strand_id
1 'polypeptide(L)'
;MNTHQVRKLPKKTVVIISIIIAIAFIIFYIIKDLKEKRISEVLATIGYTNIKQLKVINKLEVEDSETRYKSSVYKVIFYDNDLNQSCIGFIHQERNQQYTKDFNCK
;
A
#
# COMPACT_ATOMS: atom_id res chain seq x y z
N MET A 1 2.85 9.47 51.47
CA MET A 1 2.71 10.30 50.26
C MET A 1 3.84 9.91 49.31
N ASN A 2 3.56 9.07 48.31
CA ASN A 2 4.60 8.53 47.42
C ASN A 2 4.99 9.59 46.38
N THR A 3 6.16 10.20 46.56
CA THR A 3 6.75 11.13 45.60
C THR A 3 7.27 10.35 44.40
N HIS A 4 6.45 10.19 43.36
CA HIS A 4 6.92 9.70 42.07
C HIS A 4 7.99 10.65 41.53
N GLN A 5 9.25 10.23 41.57
CA GLN A 5 10.34 10.98 40.95
C GLN A 5 10.26 10.82 39.44
N VAL A 6 9.84 11.87 38.75
CA VAL A 6 9.88 11.94 37.28
C VAL A 6 11.33 12.19 36.86
N ARG A 7 12.04 11.14 36.41
CA ARG A 7 13.41 11.24 35.93
C ARG A 7 13.42 11.76 34.49
N LYS A 8 13.97 12.95 34.27
CA LYS A 8 14.13 13.53 32.93
C LYS A 8 15.07 12.67 32.09
N LEU A 9 14.70 12.38 30.85
CA LEU A 9 15.59 11.68 29.92
C LEU A 9 16.82 12.56 29.62
N PRO A 10 18.03 11.96 29.55
CA PRO A 10 19.21 12.67 29.10
C PRO A 10 19.00 13.24 27.69
N LYS A 11 19.41 14.49 27.45
CA LYS A 11 19.23 15.18 26.16
C LYS A 11 19.80 14.37 24.97
N LYS A 12 20.90 13.65 25.18
CA LYS A 12 21.52 12.77 24.17
C LYS A 12 20.58 11.62 23.77
N THR A 13 19.89 11.02 24.73
CA THR A 13 18.93 9.93 24.48
C THR A 13 17.72 10.42 23.69
N VAL A 14 17.22 11.62 23.98
CA VAL A 14 16.10 12.22 23.25
C VAL A 14 16.44 12.45 21.77
N VAL A 15 17.66 12.93 21.49
CA VAL A 15 18.14 13.10 20.11
C VAL A 15 18.21 11.76 19.37
N ILE A 16 18.74 10.71 20.01
CA ILE A 16 18.83 9.37 19.41
C ILE A 16 17.43 8.83 19.08
N ILE A 17 16.48 8.94 20.01
CA ILE A 17 15.09 8.50 19.80
C ILE A 17 14.47 9.24 18.62
N SER A 18 14.68 10.56 18.52
CA SER A 18 14.18 11.37 17.41
C SER A 18 14.73 10.90 16.06
N ILE A 19 16.00 10.53 15.99
CA ILE A 19 16.63 10.01 14.76
C ILE A 19 16.01 8.67 14.36
N ILE A 20 15.81 7.77 15.32
CA ILE A 20 15.21 6.45 15.06
C ILE A 20 13.78 6.61 14.50
N ILE A 21 12.99 7.50 15.09
CA ILE A 21 11.63 7.80 14.62
C ILE A 21 11.66 8.33 13.19
N ALA A 22 12.57 9.27 12.88
CA ALA A 22 12.71 9.81 11.53
C ALA A 22 13.07 8.72 10.50
N ILE A 23 14.01 7.83 10.83
CA ILE A 23 14.39 6.70 9.96
C ILE A 23 13.21 5.76 9.74
N ALA A 24 12.44 5.43 10.78
CA ALA A 24 11.26 4.58 10.66
C ALA A 24 10.22 5.16 9.70
N PHE A 25 9.97 6.47 9.76
CA PHE A 25 9.08 7.15 8.81
C PHE A 25 9.61 7.08 7.38
N ILE A 26 10.90 7.33 7.17
CA ILE A 26 11.52 7.27 5.83
C ILE A 26 11.34 5.87 5.22
N ILE A 27 11.65 4.81 5.98
CA ILE A 27 11.49 3.43 5.52
C ILE A 27 10.01 3.14 5.20
N PHE A 28 9.08 3.60 6.04
CA PHE A 28 7.65 3.43 5.81
C PHE A 28 7.19 4.09 4.51
N TYR A 29 7.63 5.32 4.22
CA TYR A 29 7.31 6.02 2.98
C TYR A 29 7.89 5.31 1.76
N ILE A 30 9.12 4.82 1.83
CA ILE A 30 9.74 4.05 0.75
C ILE A 30 8.94 2.77 0.45
N ILE A 31 8.54 2.02 1.48
CA ILE A 31 7.73 0.80 1.31
C ILE A 31 6.36 1.12 0.68
N LYS A 32 5.73 2.24 1.07
CA LYS A 32 4.48 2.71 0.50
C LYS A 32 4.63 3.03 -1.00
N ASP A 33 5.63 3.82 -1.35
CA ASP A 33 5.93 4.21 -2.74
C ASP A 33 6.23 3.00 -3.63
N LEU A 34 7.04 2.04 -3.14
CA LEU A 34 7.33 0.79 -3.84
C LEU A 34 6.06 -0.04 -4.13
N LYS A 35 5.12 -0.09 -3.18
CA LYS A 35 3.84 -0.80 -3.37
C LYS A 35 3.00 -0.13 -4.46
N GLU A 36 2.90 1.20 -4.44
CA GLU A 36 2.13 1.95 -5.43
C GLU A 36 2.75 1.81 -6.82
N LYS A 37 4.08 1.91 -6.95
CA LYS A 37 4.78 1.70 -8.23
C LYS A 37 4.57 0.30 -8.81
N ARG A 38 4.69 -0.76 -7.99
CA ARG A 38 4.43 -2.13 -8.46
C ARG A 38 3.00 -2.30 -8.99
N ILE A 39 2.02 -1.75 -8.29
CA ILE A 39 0.62 -1.82 -8.73
C ILE A 39 0.44 -0.98 -10.00
N SER A 40 1.08 0.19 -10.10
CA SER A 40 1.09 1.00 -11.32
C SER A 40 1.64 0.24 -12.53
N GLU A 41 2.73 -0.52 -12.36
CA GLU A 41 3.28 -1.37 -13.43
C GLU A 41 2.29 -2.46 -13.85
N VAL A 42 1.61 -3.10 -12.89
CA VAL A 42 0.56 -4.08 -13.16
C VAL A 42 -0.64 -3.44 -13.88
N LEU A 43 -1.05 -2.22 -13.52
CA LEU A 43 -2.10 -1.51 -14.26
C LEU A 43 -1.66 -1.19 -15.70
N ALA A 44 -0.41 -0.80 -15.89
CA ALA A 44 0.15 -0.52 -17.21
C ALA A 44 0.18 -1.77 -18.11
N THR A 45 0.52 -2.95 -17.58
CA THR A 45 0.48 -4.21 -18.36
C THR A 45 -0.95 -4.63 -18.73
N ILE A 46 -1.95 -4.18 -17.97
CA ILE A 46 -3.38 -4.47 -18.19
C ILE A 46 -4.05 -3.43 -19.11
N GLY A 47 -3.32 -2.39 -19.54
CA GLY A 47 -3.78 -1.39 -20.51
C GLY A 47 -4.12 -0.01 -19.92
N TYR A 48 -3.89 0.22 -18.63
CA TYR A 48 -4.06 1.54 -17.99
C TYR A 48 -2.68 2.20 -17.82
N THR A 49 -2.17 2.81 -18.88
CA THR A 49 -0.80 3.38 -18.92
C THR A 49 -0.75 4.81 -18.38
N ASN A 50 -1.84 5.57 -18.45
CA ASN A 50 -1.89 6.99 -18.08
C ASN A 50 -2.75 7.24 -16.82
N ILE A 51 -2.32 6.69 -15.70
CA ILE A 51 -3.04 6.80 -14.42
C ILE A 51 -2.44 7.87 -13.50
N LYS A 52 -3.30 8.55 -12.74
CA LYS A 52 -2.93 9.49 -11.67
C LYS A 52 -3.57 9.08 -10.35
N GLN A 53 -2.98 9.53 -9.25
CA GLN A 53 -3.53 9.36 -7.90
C GLN A 53 -3.85 7.89 -7.54
N LEU A 54 -3.01 6.95 -7.99
CA LEU A 54 -3.15 5.55 -7.63
C LEU A 54 -3.02 5.40 -6.11
N LYS A 55 -4.04 4.81 -5.49
CA LYS A 55 -4.05 4.51 -4.06
C LYS A 55 -4.51 3.09 -3.83
N VAL A 56 -3.67 2.31 -3.15
CA VAL A 56 -4.02 0.96 -2.69
C VAL A 56 -4.77 1.11 -1.36
N ILE A 57 -6.08 0.84 -1.40
CA ILE A 57 -6.98 1.00 -0.24
C ILE A 57 -6.81 -0.17 0.72
N ASN A 58 -6.77 -1.40 0.19
CA ASN A 58 -6.67 -2.59 1.01
C ASN A 58 -6.00 -3.75 0.27
N LYS A 59 -5.39 -4.66 1.04
CA LYS A 59 -4.96 -6.00 0.60
C LYS A 59 -5.75 -7.02 1.41
N LEU A 60 -6.55 -7.83 0.72
CA LEU A 60 -7.29 -8.94 1.31
C LEU A 60 -6.60 -10.24 0.90
N GLU A 61 -6.45 -11.17 1.83
CA GLU A 61 -6.04 -12.54 1.53
C GLU A 61 -7.29 -13.39 1.47
N VAL A 62 -7.55 -13.96 0.30
CA VAL A 62 -8.73 -14.77 0.03
C VAL A 62 -8.27 -16.19 -0.25
N GLU A 63 -8.87 -17.14 0.44
CA GLU A 63 -8.60 -18.55 0.20
C GLU A 63 -9.57 -19.09 -0.86
N ASP A 64 -9.01 -19.71 -1.88
CA ASP A 64 -9.75 -20.39 -2.92
C ASP A 64 -10.45 -21.63 -2.33
N SER A 65 -11.76 -21.74 -2.55
CA SER A 65 -12.59 -22.78 -1.93
C SER A 65 -12.30 -24.19 -2.43
N GLU A 66 -11.81 -24.33 -3.67
CA GLU A 66 -11.54 -25.64 -4.27
C GLU A 66 -10.12 -26.11 -3.97
N THR A 67 -9.16 -25.21 -4.12
CA THR A 67 -7.74 -25.53 -4.04
C THR A 67 -7.10 -25.22 -2.68
N ARG A 68 -7.84 -24.55 -1.79
CA ARG A 68 -7.38 -24.03 -0.47
C ARG A 68 -6.17 -23.10 -0.56
N TYR A 69 -5.92 -22.53 -1.74
CA TYR A 69 -4.79 -21.64 -1.94
C TYR A 69 -5.13 -20.22 -1.54
N LYS A 70 -4.18 -19.56 -0.88
CA LYS A 70 -4.30 -18.16 -0.48
C LYS A 70 -3.85 -17.25 -1.61
N SER A 71 -4.79 -16.49 -2.17
CA SER A 71 -4.54 -15.46 -3.16
C SER A 71 -4.67 -14.07 -2.51
N SER A 72 -4.07 -13.06 -3.15
CA SER A 72 -4.15 -11.67 -2.68
C SER A 72 -5.02 -10.84 -3.61
N VAL A 73 -6.03 -10.18 -3.04
CA VAL A 73 -6.89 -9.22 -3.73
C VAL A 73 -6.53 -7.82 -3.25
N TYR A 74 -6.13 -6.95 -4.19
CA TYR A 74 -5.83 -5.55 -3.91
C TYR A 74 -6.99 -4.67 -4.35
N LYS A 75 -7.58 -3.91 -3.43
CA LYS A 75 -8.54 -2.86 -3.76
C LYS A 75 -7.78 -1.58 -4.10
N VAL A 76 -7.94 -1.09 -5.32
CA VAL A 76 -7.24 0.10 -5.83
C VAL A 76 -8.25 1.14 -6.30
N ILE A 77 -7.87 2.41 -6.14
CA ILE A 77 -8.53 3.54 -6.76
C ILE A 77 -7.49 4.33 -7.53
N PHE A 78 -7.83 4.75 -8.75
CA PHE A 78 -6.96 5.55 -9.59
C PHE A 78 -7.80 6.44 -10.50
N TYR A 79 -7.20 7.50 -10.99
CA TYR A 79 -7.78 8.36 -12.01
C TYR A 79 -7.16 8.01 -13.35
N ASP A 80 -7.98 7.68 -14.34
CA ASP A 80 -7.54 7.44 -15.71
C ASP A 80 -7.61 8.76 -16.47
N ASN A 81 -6.46 9.26 -16.96
CA ASN A 81 -6.44 10.50 -17.73
C ASN A 81 -6.92 10.32 -19.16
N ASP A 82 -6.80 9.13 -19.74
CA ASP A 82 -7.19 8.86 -21.13
C ASP A 82 -8.72 8.79 -21.24
N LEU A 83 -9.36 8.20 -20.23
CA LEU A 83 -10.81 8.12 -20.13
C LEU A 83 -11.42 9.27 -19.29
N ASN A 84 -10.58 10.10 -18.67
CA ASN A 84 -10.92 11.24 -17.83
C ASN A 84 -11.97 10.91 -16.74
N GLN A 85 -11.81 9.76 -16.09
CA GLN A 85 -12.75 9.20 -15.12
C GLN A 85 -12.04 8.53 -13.95
N SER A 86 -12.72 8.38 -12.81
CA SER A 86 -12.15 7.71 -11.66
C SER A 86 -12.52 6.23 -11.68
N CYS A 87 -11.52 5.37 -11.65
CA CYS A 87 -11.67 3.94 -11.62
C CYS A 87 -11.42 3.40 -10.21
N ILE A 88 -12.34 2.56 -9.74
CA ILE A 88 -12.18 1.78 -8.51
C ILE A 88 -12.37 0.32 -8.82
N GLY A 89 -11.55 -0.54 -8.21
CA GLY A 89 -11.76 -1.96 -8.38
C GLY A 89 -10.74 -2.82 -7.70
N PHE A 90 -10.71 -4.08 -8.13
CA PHE A 90 -9.94 -5.14 -7.53
C PHE A 90 -8.95 -5.71 -8.54
N ILE A 91 -7.73 -5.91 -8.07
CA ILE A 91 -6.68 -6.66 -8.77
C ILE A 91 -6.48 -7.95 -7.99
N HIS A 92 -6.86 -9.05 -8.60
CA HIS A 92 -6.60 -10.37 -8.06
C HIS A 92 -5.28 -10.87 -8.64
N GLN A 93 -4.33 -11.18 -7.76
CA GLN A 93 -3.03 -11.71 -8.13
C GLN A 93 -3.03 -13.23 -7.97
N GLU A 94 -3.05 -13.95 -9.10
CA GLU A 94 -2.94 -15.41 -9.13
C GLU A 94 -1.49 -15.86 -9.26
N ARG A 95 -1.25 -17.15 -8.97
CA ARG A 95 0.09 -17.74 -8.85
C ARG A 95 0.89 -17.73 -10.16
N ASN A 96 0.24 -17.73 -11.32
CA ASN A 96 0.88 -17.70 -12.64
C ASN A 96 1.21 -16.28 -13.14
N GLN A 97 1.28 -15.28 -12.26
CA GLN A 97 1.39 -13.86 -12.64
C GLN A 97 0.23 -13.41 -13.56
N GLN A 98 -0.86 -14.17 -13.57
CA GLN A 98 -2.10 -13.76 -14.21
C GLN A 98 -2.83 -12.84 -13.24
N TYR A 99 -3.23 -11.69 -13.75
CA TYR A 99 -3.96 -10.68 -12.99
C TYR A 99 -5.37 -10.63 -13.54
N THR A 100 -6.34 -11.03 -12.73
CA THR A 100 -7.74 -10.80 -13.05
C THR A 100 -8.16 -9.45 -12.47
N LYS A 101 -8.80 -8.63 -13.30
CA LYS A 101 -9.22 -7.27 -12.95
C LYS A 101 -10.72 -7.13 -12.98
N ASP A 102 -11.25 -6.46 -11.99
CA ASP A 102 -12.63 -5.96 -11.98
C ASP A 102 -12.57 -4.47 -11.63
N PHE A 103 -12.69 -3.62 -12.64
CA PHE A 103 -12.66 -2.16 -12.49
C PHE A 103 -14.01 -1.58 -12.89
N ASN A 104 -14.57 -0.78 -11.99
CA ASN A 104 -15.71 0.06 -12.26
C ASN A 104 -15.21 1.50 -12.37
N CYS A 105 -15.29 2.05 -13.59
CA CYS A 105 -14.91 3.42 -13.88
C CYS A 105 -16.16 4.29 -14.01
N LYS A 106 -16.17 5.44 -13.34
CA LYS A 106 -17.29 6.40 -13.32
C LYS A 106 -16.79 7.83 -13.42
#